data_AF-A0A926AEE8-F1
#
_entry.id   AF-A0A926AEE8-F1
#
_cell.length_a   1.000
_cell.length_b   1.000
_cell.length_c   1.000
_cell.angle_alpha   90.00
_cell.angle_beta   90.00
_cell.angle_gamma   90.00
#
_symmetry.space_group_name_H-M   'P 1'
#
loop_
_entity.id
_entity.type
_entity.pdbx_description
1 polymer ?
#
loop_
_entity_poly.entity_id
_entity_poly.type
_entity_poly.pdbx_seq_one_letter_code
_entity_poly.pdbx_strand_id
1 'polypeptide(L)'
;LLNSDSTALLAVAVMTVWSGIGFNFIITLAGIQAIPQDLYESAAIDGAGPRHAFRFITLPMLSPTLLFLVVINTLGSLQAFTQFHLLIPEKTPTVYVYETYRAFWLDNRYGLASAMSLILFVILLTLTIIQYRGLNRRVFYQ
;
A
#
# COMPACT_ATOMS: atom_id res chain seq x y z
N LEU A 1 19.75 -4.62 23.20
CA LEU A 1 19.83 -4.74 21.71
C LEU A 1 18.83 -3.83 20.96
N LEU A 2 17.93 -3.13 21.66
CA LEU A 2 17.00 -2.11 21.10
C LEU A 2 17.37 -0.67 21.49
N ASN A 3 18.64 -0.38 21.81
CA ASN A 3 19.04 0.89 22.43
C ASN A 3 19.40 2.01 21.43
N SER A 4 19.33 1.73 20.11
CA SER A 4 19.59 2.70 19.05
C SER A 4 18.35 2.87 18.16
N ASP A 5 17.86 4.10 18.05
CA ASP A 5 16.64 4.48 17.30
C ASP A 5 16.63 3.92 15.87
N SER A 6 17.80 3.84 15.23
CA SER A 6 17.97 3.29 13.88
C SER A 6 17.63 1.80 13.77
N THR A 7 17.93 0.97 14.78
CA THR A 7 17.62 -0.46 14.76
C THR A 7 16.13 -0.70 14.97
N ALA A 8 15.49 0.15 15.78
CA ALA A 8 14.07 0.08 16.05
C ALA A 8 13.24 0.47 14.82
N LEU A 9 13.64 1.53 14.10
CA LEU A 9 13.04 1.91 12.82
C LEU A 9 13.16 0.81 11.76
N LEU A 10 14.32 0.16 11.67
CA LEU A 10 14.54 -0.94 10.73
C LEU A 10 13.66 -2.15 11.06
N ALA A 11 13.52 -2.50 12.34
CA ALA A 11 12.64 -3.58 12.78
C ALA A 11 11.16 -3.31 12.43
N VAL A 12 10.68 -2.08 12.64
CA VAL A 12 9.33 -1.65 12.25
C VAL A 12 9.13 -1.73 10.74
N ALA A 13 10.11 -1.27 9.95
CA ALA A 13 10.05 -1.33 8.49
C ALA A 13 9.97 -2.78 7.98
N VAL A 14 10.81 -3.68 8.51
CA VAL A 14 10.81 -5.10 8.15
C VAL A 14 9.48 -5.76 8.52
N MET A 15 8.96 -5.51 9.72
CA MET A 15 7.66 -6.05 10.15
C MET A 15 6.52 -5.56 9.25
N THR A 16 6.55 -4.27 8.88
CA THR A 16 5.54 -3.66 8.00
C THR A 16 5.56 -4.29 6.61
N VAL A 17 6.74 -4.46 6.03
CA VAL A 17 6.92 -5.15 4.74
C VAL A 17 6.45 -6.60 4.85
N TRP A 18 6.90 -7.33 5.88
CA TRP A 18 6.52 -8.73 6.10
C TRP A 18 5.00 -8.92 6.17
N SER A 19 4.30 -8.07 6.92
CA SER A 19 2.84 -8.12 7.05
C SER A 19 2.13 -7.88 5.72
N GLY A 20 2.71 -7.07 4.82
CA GLY A 20 2.12 -6.74 3.53
C GLY A 20 2.41 -7.77 2.43
N ILE A 21 3.47 -8.57 2.54
CA ILE A 21 3.92 -9.47 1.47
C ILE A 21 2.82 -10.47 1.08
N GLY A 22 2.15 -11.11 2.04
CA GLY A 22 1.13 -12.12 1.75
C GLY A 22 -0.03 -11.57 0.91
N PHE A 23 -0.57 -10.42 1.31
CA PHE A 23 -1.65 -9.75 0.57
C PHE A 23 -1.21 -9.32 -0.83
N ASN A 24 -0.03 -8.67 -0.93
CA ASN A 24 0.52 -8.24 -2.21
C ASN A 24 0.74 -9.42 -3.16
N PHE A 25 1.24 -10.55 -2.65
CA PHE A 25 1.49 -11.75 -3.44
C PHE A 25 0.20 -12.34 -3.99
N ILE A 26 -0.83 -12.54 -3.15
CA ILE A 26 -2.12 -13.13 -3.56
C ILE A 26 -2.77 -12.27 -4.65
N ILE A 27 -2.83 -10.95 -4.45
CA ILE A 27 -3.48 -10.04 -5.39
C ILE A 27 -2.71 -9.96 -6.71
N THR A 28 -1.37 -9.90 -6.65
CA THR A 28 -0.54 -9.88 -7.86
C THR A 28 -0.70 -11.19 -8.63
N LEU A 29 -0.71 -12.33 -7.95
CA LEU A 29 -0.89 -13.64 -8.56
C LEU A 29 -2.27 -13.77 -9.22
N ALA A 30 -3.33 -13.32 -8.54
CA ALA A 30 -4.68 -13.25 -9.12
C ALA A 30 -4.71 -12.35 -10.37
N GLY A 31 -4.00 -11.22 -10.34
CA GLY A 31 -3.84 -10.34 -11.50
C GLY A 31 -3.13 -10.99 -12.68
N ILE A 32 -2.07 -11.78 -12.44
CA ILE A 32 -1.39 -12.54 -13.51
C ILE A 32 -2.30 -13.63 -14.07
N GLN A 33 -3.00 -14.36 -13.19
CA GLN A 33 -3.88 -15.46 -13.60
C GLN A 33 -5.09 -14.99 -14.42
N ALA A 34 -5.50 -13.72 -14.27
CA ALA A 34 -6.56 -13.13 -15.08
C ALA A 34 -6.14 -12.81 -16.52
N ILE A 35 -4.84 -12.83 -16.84
CA ILE A 35 -4.34 -12.52 -18.19
C ILE A 35 -4.58 -13.72 -19.12
N PRO A 36 -5.31 -13.55 -20.24
CA PRO A 36 -5.55 -14.64 -21.19
C PRO A 36 -4.26 -15.25 -21.73
N GLN A 37 -4.19 -16.58 -21.80
CA GLN A 37 -3.03 -17.30 -22.34
C GLN A 37 -2.84 -17.03 -23.84
N ASP A 38 -3.93 -16.80 -24.58
CA ASP A 38 -3.92 -16.51 -26.02
C ASP A 38 -3.00 -15.35 -26.41
N LEU A 39 -2.85 -14.34 -25.52
CA LEU A 39 -1.94 -13.22 -25.74
C LEU A 39 -0.48 -13.65 -25.73
N TYR A 40 -0.12 -14.58 -24.84
CA TYR A 40 1.23 -15.13 -24.76
C TYR A 40 1.52 -16.08 -25.93
N GLU A 41 0.53 -16.87 -26.35
CA GLU A 41 0.66 -17.75 -27.51
C GLU A 41 0.83 -16.96 -28.80
N SER A 42 0.03 -15.91 -29.00
CA SER A 42 0.14 -15.00 -30.16
C SER A 42 1.51 -14.33 -30.19
N ALA A 43 1.99 -13.84 -29.04
CA ALA A 43 3.31 -13.24 -28.95
C ALA A 43 4.45 -14.24 -29.19
N ALA A 44 4.27 -15.51 -28.80
CA ALA A 44 5.24 -16.57 -29.09
C ALA A 44 5.28 -16.90 -30.60
N ILE A 45 4.13 -16.89 -31.28
CA ILE A 45 4.05 -17.04 -32.74
C ILE A 45 4.77 -15.88 -33.45
N ASP A 46 4.64 -14.65 -32.93
CA ASP A 46 5.34 -13.46 -33.42
C ASP A 46 6.84 -13.40 -33.05
N GLY A 47 7.38 -14.43 -32.38
CA GLY A 47 8.79 -14.52 -31.99
C GLY A 47 9.17 -13.60 -30.82
N ALA A 48 8.21 -13.07 -30.07
CA ALA A 48 8.47 -12.23 -28.92
C ALA A 48 9.07 -13.05 -27.77
N GLY A 49 10.29 -12.69 -27.36
CA GLY A 49 10.95 -13.32 -26.20
C GLY A 49 10.27 -12.98 -24.86
N PRO A 50 10.58 -13.70 -23.78
CA PRO A 50 9.92 -13.56 -22.48
C PRO A 50 10.05 -12.17 -21.86
N ARG A 51 11.15 -11.44 -22.12
CA ARG A 51 11.31 -10.04 -21.68
C ARG A 51 10.36 -9.09 -22.39
N HIS A 52 10.07 -9.36 -23.67
CA HIS A 52 9.12 -8.59 -24.47
C HIS A 52 7.70 -8.85 -23.99
N ALA A 53 7.32 -10.13 -23.82
CA ALA A 53 6.04 -10.52 -23.26
C ALA A 53 5.79 -9.88 -21.87
N PHE A 54 6.78 -9.87 -20.96
CA PHE A 54 6.63 -9.23 -19.66
C PHE A 54 6.37 -7.72 -19.77
N ARG A 55 7.13 -7.00 -20.60
CA ARG A 55 7.05 -5.53 -20.72
C ARG A 55 5.78 -5.07 -21.44
N PHE A 56 5.31 -5.82 -22.44
CA PHE A 56 4.25 -5.41 -23.36
C PHE A 56 2.91 -6.13 -23.13
N ILE A 57 2.90 -7.28 -22.44
CA ILE A 57 1.67 -8.02 -22.13
C ILE A 57 1.42 -8.01 -20.63
N THR A 58 2.35 -8.55 -19.84
CA THR A 58 2.15 -8.71 -18.40
C THR A 58 2.05 -7.36 -17.69
N LEU A 59 3.03 -6.47 -17.85
CA LEU A 59 3.08 -5.20 -17.14
C LEU A 59 1.89 -4.26 -17.45
N PRO A 60 1.44 -4.10 -18.72
CA PRO A 60 0.27 -3.29 -19.03
C PRO A 60 -1.04 -3.90 -18.51
N MET A 61 -1.22 -5.21 -18.66
CA MET A 61 -2.44 -5.91 -18.20
C MET A 61 -2.54 -5.95 -16.67
N LEU A 62 -1.41 -5.99 -15.97
CA LEU A 62 -1.34 -5.98 -14.50
C LEU A 62 -1.39 -4.56 -13.91
N SER A 63 -1.33 -3.52 -14.75
CA SER A 63 -1.35 -2.12 -14.30
C SER A 63 -2.52 -1.75 -13.39
N PRO A 64 -3.78 -2.23 -13.59
CA PRO A 64 -4.88 -1.95 -12.67
C PRO A 64 -4.69 -2.61 -11.29
N THR A 65 -4.13 -3.82 -11.27
CA THR A 65 -3.86 -4.58 -10.05
C THR A 65 -2.72 -3.96 -9.25
N LEU A 66 -1.61 -3.58 -9.93
CA LEU A 66 -0.50 -2.87 -9.28
C LEU A 66 -0.96 -1.53 -8.70
N LEU A 67 -1.85 -0.84 -9.39
CA LEU A 67 -2.47 0.40 -8.92
C LEU A 67 -3.21 0.22 -7.61
N PHE A 68 -4.11 -0.77 -7.58
CA PHE A 68 -4.85 -1.11 -6.38
C PHE A 68 -3.89 -1.39 -5.22
N LEU A 69 -2.84 -2.17 -5.46
CA LEU A 69 -1.82 -2.44 -4.45
C LEU A 69 -1.11 -1.16 -3.99
N VAL A 70 -0.68 -0.28 -4.89
CA VAL A 70 -0.02 0.99 -4.51
C VAL A 70 -0.94 1.83 -3.61
N VAL A 71 -2.22 1.94 -3.95
CA VAL A 71 -3.21 2.68 -3.14
C VAL A 71 -3.32 2.07 -1.75
N ILE A 72 -3.56 0.76 -1.66
CA ILE A 72 -3.74 0.08 -0.37
C ILE A 72 -2.47 0.14 0.48
N ASN A 73 -1.29 -0.08 -0.10
CA ASN A 73 -0.02 -0.01 0.64
C ASN A 73 0.27 1.42 1.10
N THR A 74 -0.06 2.43 0.30
CA THR A 74 0.09 3.84 0.70
C THR A 74 -0.84 4.18 1.87
N LEU A 75 -2.11 3.76 1.78
CA LEU A 75 -3.08 3.91 2.88
C LEU A 75 -2.62 3.20 4.15
N GLY A 76 -2.11 1.97 4.03
CA GLY A 76 -1.60 1.18 5.14
C GLY A 76 -0.37 1.81 5.79
N SER A 77 0.54 2.37 4.98
CA SER A 77 1.76 3.02 5.45
C SER A 77 1.45 4.32 6.23
N LEU A 78 0.45 5.09 5.79
CA LEU A 78 -0.03 6.28 6.52
C LEU A 78 -0.72 5.92 7.84
N GLN A 79 -1.23 4.69 7.97
CA GLN A 79 -1.86 4.16 9.18
C GLN A 79 -0.93 3.26 10.01
N ALA A 80 0.35 3.14 9.66
CA ALA A 80 1.29 2.19 10.26
C ALA A 80 1.65 2.46 11.75
N PHE A 81 0.90 3.35 12.40
CA PHE A 81 0.97 3.65 13.83
C PHE A 81 0.97 2.38 14.70
N THR A 82 0.13 1.40 14.38
CA THR A 82 0.02 0.17 15.18
C THR A 82 1.36 -0.56 15.28
N GLN A 83 2.13 -0.65 14.19
CA GLN A 83 3.46 -1.27 14.23
C GLN A 83 4.44 -0.47 15.11
N PHE A 84 4.41 0.87 15.03
CA PHE A 84 5.28 1.72 15.87
C PHE A 84 4.93 1.61 17.35
N HIS A 85 3.65 1.62 17.71
CA HIS A 85 3.22 1.53 19.10
C HIS A 85 3.53 0.17 19.74
N LEU A 86 3.37 -0.91 18.99
CA LEU A 86 3.66 -2.27 19.49
C LEU A 86 5.16 -2.51 19.70
N LEU A 87 6.01 -1.98 18.81
CA LEU A 87 7.45 -2.25 18.83
C LEU A 87 8.25 -1.22 19.64
N ILE A 88 7.81 0.03 19.68
CA ILE A 88 8.54 1.14 20.31
C ILE A 88 7.58 2.09 21.03
N PRO A 89 6.84 1.61 22.06
CA PRO A 89 5.84 2.42 22.76
C PRO A 89 6.43 3.69 23.38
N GLU A 90 7.67 3.63 23.86
CA GLU A 90 8.40 4.73 24.53
C GLU A 90 8.91 5.81 23.55
N LYS A 91 9.12 5.48 22.27
CA LYS A 91 9.65 6.39 21.23
C LYS A 91 8.79 6.37 19.98
N THR A 92 7.48 6.19 20.15
CA THR A 92 6.55 6.23 19.03
C THR A 92 6.66 7.62 18.40
N PRO A 93 7.06 7.75 17.11
CA PRO A 93 7.12 9.05 16.46
C PRO A 93 5.73 9.69 16.52
N THR A 94 5.68 11.01 16.66
CA THR A 94 4.42 11.76 16.79
C THR A 94 3.69 11.78 15.43
N VAL A 95 3.06 10.66 15.08
CA VAL A 95 2.25 10.51 13.88
C VAL A 95 0.84 11.02 14.16
N TYR A 96 0.18 11.59 13.16
CA TYR A 96 -1.20 12.12 13.30
C TYR A 96 -2.18 11.09 13.90
N VAL A 97 -2.01 9.82 13.54
CA VAL A 97 -2.81 8.70 14.05
C VAL A 97 -2.56 8.45 15.55
N TYR A 98 -1.32 8.64 16.02
CA TYR A 98 -0.98 8.53 17.44
C TYR A 98 -1.66 9.61 18.27
N GLU A 99 -1.65 10.87 17.80
CA GLU A 99 -2.33 11.97 18.49
C GLU A 99 -3.85 11.74 18.56
N THR A 100 -4.43 11.15 17.51
CA THR A 100 -5.84 10.75 17.50
C THR A 100 -6.12 9.66 18.55
N TYR A 101 -5.25 8.64 18.62
CA TYR A 101 -5.33 7.57 19.62
C TYR A 101 -5.20 8.12 21.05
N ARG A 102 -4.23 9.01 21.28
CA ARG A 102 -4.01 9.68 22.57
C ARG A 102 -5.22 10.51 22.99
N ALA A 103 -5.74 11.34 22.09
CA ALA A 103 -6.93 12.15 22.36
C ALA A 103 -8.13 11.29 22.74
N PHE A 104 -8.28 10.11 22.13
CA PHE A 104 -9.37 9.18 22.42
C PHE A 104 -9.19 8.45 23.76
N TRP A 105 -8.04 7.79 23.96
CA TRP A 105 -7.84 6.88 25.09
C TRP A 105 -7.18 7.47 26.32
N LEU A 106 -6.24 8.40 26.15
CA LEU A 106 -5.49 8.98 27.26
C LEU A 106 -6.19 10.22 27.82
N ASP A 107 -6.66 11.10 26.93
CA ASP A 107 -7.24 12.39 27.34
C ASP A 107 -8.79 12.35 27.46
N ASN A 108 -9.44 11.23 27.08
CA ASN A 108 -10.90 11.07 27.02
C ASN A 108 -11.63 12.18 26.23
N ARG A 109 -10.94 12.79 25.26
CA ARG A 109 -11.46 13.85 24.39
C ARG A 109 -12.05 13.26 23.12
N TYR A 110 -13.12 12.46 23.26
CA TYR A 110 -13.72 11.73 22.14
C TYR A 110 -14.14 12.65 20.99
N GLY A 111 -14.72 13.81 21.27
CA GLY A 111 -15.11 14.77 20.22
C GLY A 111 -13.94 15.30 19.40
N LEU A 112 -12.79 15.53 20.04
CA LEU A 112 -11.56 15.95 19.38
C LEU A 112 -11.02 14.80 18.52
N ALA A 113 -10.93 13.59 19.08
CA ALA A 113 -10.47 12.40 18.36
C ALA A 113 -11.34 12.07 17.12
N SER A 114 -12.67 12.23 17.22
CA SER A 114 -13.58 12.07 16.09
C SER A 114 -13.34 13.12 15.00
N ALA A 115 -13.12 14.39 15.37
CA ALA A 115 -12.80 15.45 14.41
C ALA A 115 -11.46 15.19 13.68
N MET A 116 -10.44 14.75 14.42
CA MET A 116 -9.15 14.36 13.83
C MET A 116 -9.30 13.18 12.87
N SER A 117 -10.10 12.17 13.25
CA SER A 117 -10.36 11.00 12.40
C SER A 117 -11.04 11.39 11.09
N LEU A 118 -11.99 12.34 11.13
CA LEU A 118 -12.65 12.88 9.93
C LEU A 118 -11.67 13.64 9.02
N ILE A 119 -10.77 14.44 9.58
CA ILE A 119 -9.74 15.14 8.81
C ILE A 119 -8.82 14.12 8.12
N LEU A 120 -8.34 13.12 8.86
CA LEU A 120 -7.53 12.04 8.29
C LEU A 120 -8.27 11.32 7.16
N PHE A 121 -9.55 11.01 7.36
CA PHE A 121 -10.38 10.39 6.33
C PHE A 121 -10.43 11.23 5.05
N VAL A 122 -10.65 12.55 5.16
CA VAL A 122 -10.68 13.46 4.00
C VAL A 122 -9.32 13.49 3.29
N ILE A 123 -8.22 13.48 4.03
CA ILE A 123 -6.85 13.41 3.46
C ILE A 123 -6.65 12.11 2.69
N LEU A 124 -6.98 10.97 3.30
CA LEU A 124 -6.85 9.65 2.66
C LEU A 124 -7.75 9.53 1.42
N LEU A 125 -8.97 10.06 1.49
CA LEU A 125 -9.90 10.08 0.37
C LEU A 125 -9.38 10.95 -0.78
N THR A 126 -8.86 12.14 -0.47
CA THR A 126 -8.25 13.03 -1.47
C THR A 126 -7.05 12.38 -2.15
N LEU A 127 -6.16 11.77 -1.38
CA LEU A 127 -5.02 11.01 -1.90
C LEU A 127 -5.47 9.84 -2.79
N THR A 128 -6.52 9.12 -2.40
CA THR A 128 -7.08 8.01 -3.18
C THR A 128 -7.64 8.51 -4.52
N ILE A 129 -8.37 9.62 -4.52
CA ILE A 129 -8.89 10.24 -5.76
C ILE A 129 -7.75 10.70 -6.66
N ILE A 130 -6.70 11.31 -6.12
CA ILE A 130 -5.53 11.75 -6.89
C ILE A 130 -4.83 10.55 -7.52
N GLN A 131 -4.58 9.49 -6.74
CA GLN A 131 -3.94 8.26 -7.23
C GLN A 131 -4.76 7.60 -8.34
N TYR A 132 -6.08 7.54 -8.16
CA TYR A 132 -6.98 6.98 -9.16
C TYR A 132 -7.02 7.84 -10.45
N ARG A 133 -7.15 9.17 -10.34
CA ARG A 133 -7.20 10.07 -11.50
C ARG A 133 -5.87 10.20 -12.24
N GLY A 134 -4.75 10.25 -11.53
CA GLY A 134 -3.42 10.39 -12.13
C GLY A 134 -3.03 9.21 -13.01
N LEU A 135 -3.54 8.02 -12.69
CA LEU A 135 -3.17 6.80 -13.38
C LEU A 135 -4.23 6.22 -14.32
N ASN A 136 -5.50 6.66 -14.25
CA ASN A 136 -6.51 6.34 -15.28
C ASN A 136 -6.10 6.82 -16.69
N ARG A 137 -5.08 7.69 -16.81
CA ARG A 137 -4.47 8.07 -18.10
C ARG A 137 -3.50 7.04 -18.69
N ARG A 138 -3.12 5.99 -17.95
CA ARG A 138 -2.15 4.96 -18.39
C ARG A 138 -2.70 3.54 -18.38
N VAL A 139 -3.95 3.35 -17.97
CA VAL A 139 -4.58 2.03 -17.90
C VAL A 139 -5.40 1.82 -19.17
N PHE A 140 -4.93 0.94 -20.04
CA PHE A 140 -5.74 0.40 -21.13
C PHE A 140 -6.83 -0.46 -20.51
N TYR A 141 -8.02 0.12 -20.34
CA TYR A 141 -9.23 -0.68 -20.29
C TYR A 141 -9.43 -1.30 -21.66
N GLN A 142 -9.73 -2.60 -21.68
CA GLN A 142 -10.32 -3.24 -22.86
C GLN A 142 -11.67 -2.59 -23.18
#